data_AF-A0A944IZ52-F1
#
_entry.id   AF-A0A944IZ52-F1
#
_cell.length_a   1.000
_cell.length_b   1.000
_cell.length_c   1.000
_cell.angle_alpha   90.00
_cell.angle_beta   90.00
_cell.angle_gamma   90.00
#
_symmetry.space_group_name_H-M   'P 1'
#
loop_
_entity.id
_entity.type
_entity.pdbx_description
1 polymer ?
#
loop_
_entity_poly.entity_id
_entity_poly.type
_entity_poly.pdbx_seq_one_letter_code
_entity_poly.pdbx_strand_id
1 'polypeptide(L)'
;MIVNSAARTDLLGSDRTEELARAQYRSLRRLAALPDPTAVWPTHGAGSFCSAIRGDERTSTIGGQKQTNPLLAAPDEDAFVRQLVAGLGGELALALAGGVDPARIVVHGNAKTDAELRTAVDAGAGLIVIDNFDDIDRLERIVTDEQPVLVRVTPGIRPETHAAVSTGQEGSKFGLTLPQARQAIARLRGSGRLRLDGVHVHIGSQILDTEPFARAVEAVAGLGTFAVYDLGGGLGARYTYEDHPPSVEEYLDALVDAARRVLPEDAHVIIEPGRSMVAESGVTLYRVATVKRGEPAFVAVDGGMADNLEVALYGQRFEATVATRVGGGDPCHLVGRHCESGDTLSPDVPLRDPRPGDLIAVPVTGAYTYSLGNNYSGALRPPVVFCQDGEARAVVRRETYGDLLRRDLR
;
A
#
# COMPACT_ATOMS: atom_id res chain seq x y z
N MET A 1 -11.06 16.69 28.84
CA MET A 1 -9.90 16.20 28.09
C MET A 1 -10.06 14.73 27.87
N ILE A 2 -9.67 14.28 26.70
CA ILE A 2 -9.73 12.89 26.31
C ILE A 2 -8.31 12.36 26.48
N VAL A 3 -8.16 11.28 27.25
CA VAL A 3 -6.84 10.68 27.50
C VAL A 3 -6.25 10.26 26.15
N ASN A 4 -5.14 10.88 25.78
CA ASN A 4 -4.37 10.63 24.56
C ASN A 4 -5.16 10.85 23.24
N SER A 5 -6.22 11.67 23.25
CA SER A 5 -7.01 11.95 22.04
C SER A 5 -7.84 13.25 22.13
N ALA A 6 -8.65 13.53 21.10
CA ALA A 6 -9.65 14.60 21.03
C ALA A 6 -10.90 14.13 20.27
N ALA A 7 -11.99 14.91 20.31
CA ALA A 7 -13.24 14.50 19.70
C ALA A 7 -13.19 14.57 18.16
N ARG A 8 -13.80 13.65 17.43
CA ARG A 8 -13.86 13.78 15.96
C ARG A 8 -14.72 14.96 15.56
N THR A 9 -14.27 15.71 14.56
CA THR A 9 -14.92 16.94 14.11
C THR A 9 -15.68 16.77 12.80
N ASP A 10 -15.60 15.60 12.20
CA ASP A 10 -16.23 15.23 10.93
C ASP A 10 -17.68 14.72 11.06
N LEU A 11 -18.17 14.51 12.30
CA LEU A 11 -19.47 13.90 12.58
C LEU A 11 -20.67 14.72 12.11
N LEU A 12 -20.48 16.01 11.83
CA LEU A 12 -21.54 16.95 11.44
C LEU A 12 -21.47 17.37 9.96
N GLY A 13 -20.55 16.80 9.17
CA GLY A 13 -20.34 17.13 7.75
C GLY A 13 -18.95 17.68 7.45
N SER A 14 -18.43 17.39 6.25
CA SER A 14 -17.07 17.76 5.82
C SER A 14 -16.85 19.27 5.70
N ASP A 15 -17.93 20.03 5.48
CA ASP A 15 -17.96 21.49 5.40
C ASP A 15 -17.73 22.17 6.77
N ARG A 16 -17.96 21.43 7.87
CA ARG A 16 -17.82 21.93 9.24
C ARG A 16 -16.58 21.40 9.96
N THR A 17 -15.92 20.39 9.39
CA THR A 17 -14.82 19.65 10.02
C THR A 17 -13.66 20.56 10.44
N GLU A 18 -13.26 21.50 9.58
CA GLU A 18 -12.13 22.39 9.85
C GLU A 18 -12.47 23.42 10.94
N GLU A 19 -13.65 24.05 10.86
CA GLU A 19 -14.13 25.00 11.87
C GLU A 19 -14.17 24.34 13.26
N LEU A 20 -14.69 23.12 13.32
CA LEU A 20 -14.81 22.35 14.56
C LEU A 20 -13.44 21.88 15.08
N ALA A 21 -12.50 21.53 14.19
CA ALA A 21 -11.11 21.21 14.56
C ALA A 21 -10.38 22.41 15.18
N ARG A 22 -10.56 23.60 14.60
CA ARG A 22 -10.01 24.85 15.15
C ARG A 22 -10.62 25.20 16.51
N ALA A 23 -11.94 25.08 16.65
CA ALA A 23 -12.61 25.28 17.94
C ALA A 23 -12.11 24.30 19.02
N GLN A 24 -11.82 23.07 18.62
CA GLN A 24 -11.27 22.06 19.51
C GLN A 24 -9.82 22.34 19.93
N TYR A 25 -8.96 22.79 19.02
CA TYR A 25 -7.59 23.23 19.35
C TYR A 25 -7.59 24.29 20.46
N ARG A 26 -8.38 25.35 20.29
CA ARG A 26 -8.48 26.46 21.26
C ARG A 26 -8.96 25.97 22.62
N SER A 27 -9.91 25.03 22.62
CA SER A 27 -10.44 24.42 23.85
C SER A 27 -9.37 23.60 24.57
N LEU A 28 -8.59 22.80 23.85
CA LEU A 28 -7.49 22.00 24.42
C LEU A 28 -6.37 22.87 24.97
N ARG A 29 -6.02 23.98 24.31
CA ARG A 29 -5.01 24.94 24.81
C ARG A 29 -5.44 25.58 26.13
N ARG A 30 -6.72 25.95 26.27
CA ARG A 30 -7.27 26.47 27.54
C ARG A 30 -7.23 25.42 28.65
N LEU A 31 -7.54 24.17 28.34
CA LEU A 31 -7.49 23.07 29.31
C LEU A 31 -6.06 22.72 29.73
N ALA A 32 -5.09 22.79 28.81
CA ALA A 32 -3.68 22.57 29.10
C ALA A 32 -3.08 23.63 30.04
N ALA A 33 -3.72 24.78 30.24
CA ALA A 33 -3.29 25.80 31.19
C ALA A 33 -3.60 25.44 32.67
N LEU A 34 -4.35 24.35 32.92
CA LEU A 34 -4.61 23.85 34.27
C LEU A 34 -3.31 23.33 34.94
N PRO A 35 -3.25 23.27 36.28
CA PRO A 35 -2.09 22.74 37.00
C PRO A 35 -1.78 21.28 36.63
N ASP A 36 -0.51 20.93 36.51
CA ASP A 36 -0.06 19.59 36.11
C ASP A 36 -0.63 18.41 36.92
N PRO A 37 -0.82 18.47 38.26
CA PRO A 37 -1.40 17.37 39.02
C PRO A 37 -2.93 17.23 38.83
N THR A 38 -3.57 18.13 38.08
CA THR A 38 -5.01 18.05 37.81
C THR A 38 -5.32 16.75 37.09
N ALA A 39 -6.15 15.92 37.71
CA ALA A 39 -6.53 14.62 37.18
C ALA A 39 -7.38 14.77 35.91
N VAL A 40 -7.02 13.99 34.89
CA VAL A 40 -7.75 13.87 33.63
C VAL A 40 -8.42 12.51 33.61
N TRP A 41 -9.73 12.56 33.87
CA TRP A 41 -10.59 11.39 33.81
C TRP A 41 -11.20 11.24 32.42
N PRO A 42 -11.44 10.02 31.95
CA PRO A 42 -12.09 9.80 30.67
C PRO A 42 -13.57 10.18 30.78
N THR A 43 -14.09 10.91 29.81
CA THR A 43 -15.53 10.92 29.50
C THR A 43 -15.75 10.00 28.29
N HIS A 44 -16.75 9.12 28.30
CA HIS A 44 -16.99 8.04 27.29
C HIS A 44 -15.70 7.61 26.58
N GLY A 45 -14.91 6.80 27.30
CA GLY A 45 -13.44 6.87 27.35
C GLY A 45 -12.63 6.36 26.17
N ALA A 46 -11.30 6.44 26.38
CA ALA A 46 -10.21 5.91 25.56
C ALA A 46 -10.63 4.70 24.71
N GLY A 47 -10.88 4.95 23.41
CA GLY A 47 -11.38 3.96 22.46
C GLY A 47 -12.81 4.20 21.91
N SER A 48 -13.54 5.21 22.39
CA SER A 48 -14.89 5.57 21.93
C SER A 48 -14.95 6.13 20.49
N PHE A 49 -16.09 5.92 19.82
CA PHE A 49 -16.42 6.39 18.46
C PHE A 49 -16.16 7.89 18.22
N CYS A 50 -16.30 8.69 19.28
CA CYS A 50 -16.11 10.12 19.20
C CYS A 50 -14.64 10.54 19.29
N SER A 51 -13.66 9.63 19.37
CA SER A 51 -12.23 9.94 19.57
C SER A 51 -11.41 9.84 18.28
N ALA A 52 -10.51 10.78 18.01
CA ALA A 52 -9.70 10.84 16.78
C ALA A 52 -8.42 9.98 16.81
N ILE A 53 -7.94 9.57 17.99
CA ILE A 53 -6.69 8.83 18.24
C ILE A 53 -6.96 7.79 19.36
N ARG A 54 -6.41 6.57 19.28
CA ARG A 54 -6.62 5.51 20.28
C ARG A 54 -5.40 5.35 21.19
N GLY A 55 -5.63 5.10 22.49
CA GLY A 55 -4.58 4.83 23.47
C GLY A 55 -5.06 3.88 24.58
N ASP A 56 -4.12 3.19 25.24
CA ASP A 56 -4.40 2.13 26.24
C ASP A 56 -4.64 2.66 27.66
N GLU A 57 -4.17 3.88 27.97
CA GLU A 57 -4.36 4.50 29.27
C GLU A 57 -5.78 5.03 29.45
N ARG A 58 -6.42 4.69 30.57
CA ARG A 58 -7.81 5.10 30.86
C ARG A 58 -7.92 6.42 31.60
N THR A 59 -6.88 6.85 32.32
CA THR A 59 -6.82 8.07 33.13
C THR A 59 -5.43 8.66 33.06
N SER A 60 -5.29 9.98 33.16
CA SER A 60 -3.99 10.66 33.16
C SER A 60 -4.03 11.92 34.04
N THR A 61 -3.02 12.79 33.94
CA THR A 61 -3.01 14.15 34.53
C THR A 61 -2.77 15.17 33.43
N ILE A 62 -2.98 16.47 33.70
CA ILE A 62 -2.58 17.53 32.77
C ILE A 62 -1.10 17.42 32.40
N GLY A 63 -0.24 17.22 33.41
CA GLY A 63 1.20 17.06 33.19
C GLY A 63 1.52 15.85 32.30
N GLY A 64 0.86 14.72 32.56
CA GLY A 64 0.99 13.52 31.72
C GLY A 64 0.53 13.77 30.29
N GLN A 65 -0.64 14.38 30.10
CA GLN A 65 -1.18 14.68 28.77
C GLN A 65 -0.32 15.66 27.98
N LYS A 66 0.31 16.65 28.62
CA LYS A 66 1.27 17.54 27.93
C LYS A 66 2.48 16.78 27.39
N GLN A 67 2.88 15.69 28.05
CA GLN A 67 4.02 14.87 27.65
C GLN A 67 3.65 13.80 26.61
N THR A 68 2.45 13.24 26.70
CA THR A 68 2.08 12.03 25.94
C THR A 68 0.97 12.22 24.91
N ASN A 69 0.18 13.30 24.98
CA ASN A 69 -0.94 13.50 24.06
C ASN A 69 -0.43 14.15 22.76
N PRO A 70 -0.43 13.43 21.62
CA PRO A 70 0.14 13.93 20.38
C PRO A 70 -0.60 15.15 19.83
N LEU A 71 -1.85 15.38 20.22
CA LEU A 71 -2.62 16.57 19.82
C LEU A 71 -2.27 17.82 20.65
N LEU A 72 -1.74 17.67 21.86
CA LEU A 72 -1.22 18.80 22.64
C LEU A 72 0.19 19.21 22.19
N ALA A 73 0.90 18.30 21.52
CA ALA A 73 2.22 18.52 20.94
C ALA A 73 2.18 19.31 19.61
N ALA A 74 1.00 19.47 18.99
CA ALA A 74 0.86 20.23 17.75
C ALA A 74 1.36 21.69 17.92
N PRO A 75 2.33 22.18 17.13
CA PRO A 75 2.98 23.47 17.35
C PRO A 75 2.03 24.66 17.21
N ASP A 76 1.00 24.55 16.36
CA ASP A 76 0.02 25.58 16.08
C ASP A 76 -1.37 24.99 15.77
N GLU A 77 -2.34 25.87 15.54
CA GLU A 77 -3.74 25.50 15.25
C GLU A 77 -3.86 24.74 13.93
N ASP A 78 -3.07 25.10 12.92
CA ASP A 78 -3.13 24.46 11.59
C ASP A 78 -2.56 23.04 11.62
N ALA A 79 -1.47 22.81 12.35
CA ALA A 79 -0.88 21.50 12.57
C ALA A 79 -1.84 20.57 13.32
N PHE A 80 -2.57 21.12 14.31
CA PHE A 80 -3.61 20.38 15.02
C PHE A 80 -4.76 19.96 14.10
N VAL A 81 -5.23 20.90 13.26
CA VAL A 81 -6.30 20.64 12.29
C VAL A 81 -5.87 19.57 11.30
N ARG A 82 -4.67 19.66 10.72
CA ARG A 82 -4.13 18.63 9.82
C ARG A 82 -4.10 17.25 10.49
N GLN A 83 -3.60 17.17 11.72
CA GLN A 83 -3.51 15.91 12.46
C GLN A 83 -4.87 15.30 12.79
N LEU A 84 -5.90 16.13 13.00
CA LEU A 84 -7.26 15.69 13.32
C LEU A 84 -8.11 15.36 12.08
N VAL A 85 -7.86 16.05 10.97
CA VAL A 85 -8.65 16.00 9.72
C VAL A 85 -8.04 15.05 8.69
N ALA A 86 -6.83 14.53 8.92
CA ALA A 86 -6.21 13.54 8.05
C ALA A 86 -7.04 12.24 7.98
N GLY A 87 -8.06 12.26 7.11
CA GLY A 87 -8.60 11.11 6.41
C GLY A 87 -7.56 10.69 5.41
N LEU A 88 -6.54 10.03 5.93
CA LEU A 88 -5.36 9.65 5.18
C LEU A 88 -5.78 8.69 4.06
N GLY A 89 -5.41 9.00 2.81
CA GLY A 89 -5.19 7.95 1.81
C GLY A 89 -4.28 6.91 2.47
N GLY A 90 -4.80 5.69 2.68
CA GLY A 90 -4.32 4.79 3.73
C GLY A 90 -2.81 4.51 3.69
N GLU A 91 -2.19 4.55 2.51
CA GLU A 91 -0.75 4.31 2.35
C GLU A 91 0.12 5.50 2.80
N LEU A 92 -0.29 6.74 2.52
CA LEU A 92 0.40 7.94 3.00
C LEU A 92 0.38 7.99 4.54
N ALA A 93 -0.74 7.59 5.16
CA ALA A 93 -0.83 7.41 6.61
C ALA A 93 0.29 6.54 7.17
N LEU A 94 0.45 5.37 6.55
CA LEU A 94 1.31 4.31 7.03
C LEU A 94 2.77 4.69 6.83
N ALA A 95 3.10 5.33 5.70
CA ALA A 95 4.43 5.87 5.44
C ALA A 95 4.83 6.91 6.51
N LEU A 96 3.96 7.90 6.76
CA LEU A 96 4.24 8.94 7.75
C LEU A 96 4.31 8.40 9.18
N ALA A 97 3.41 7.49 9.55
CA ALA A 97 3.44 6.82 10.85
C ALA A 97 4.70 5.94 11.02
N GLY A 98 5.24 5.41 9.91
CA GLY A 98 6.52 4.71 9.85
C GLY A 98 7.74 5.62 9.93
N GLY A 99 7.56 6.95 10.00
CA GLY A 99 8.64 7.92 10.07
C GLY A 99 9.33 8.21 8.72
N VAL A 100 8.69 7.89 7.60
CA VAL A 100 9.19 8.25 6.27
C VAL A 100 9.16 9.77 6.11
N ASP A 101 10.29 10.33 5.67
CA ASP A 101 10.37 11.74 5.29
C ASP A 101 9.41 12.03 4.11
N PRO A 102 8.43 12.93 4.28
CA PRO A 102 7.48 13.27 3.23
C PRO A 102 8.13 13.71 1.91
N ALA A 103 9.28 14.39 1.98
CA ALA A 103 10.00 14.85 0.80
C ALA A 103 10.53 13.70 -0.08
N ARG A 104 10.55 12.46 0.45
CA ARG A 104 10.93 11.24 -0.26
C ARG A 104 9.74 10.43 -0.79
N ILE A 105 8.52 10.91 -0.58
CA ILE A 105 7.29 10.22 -1.00
C ILE A 105 6.88 10.67 -2.40
N VAL A 106 6.55 9.68 -3.24
CA VAL A 106 5.94 9.86 -4.56
C VAL A 106 4.48 9.41 -4.47
N VAL A 107 3.53 10.32 -4.71
CA VAL A 107 2.10 10.05 -4.56
C VAL A 107 1.46 9.67 -5.89
N HIS A 108 0.98 8.43 -5.95
CA HIS A 108 0.26 7.86 -7.09
C HIS A 108 -1.25 7.81 -6.87
N GLY A 109 -1.99 7.45 -7.92
CA GLY A 109 -3.42 7.16 -7.85
C GLY A 109 -4.17 7.61 -9.10
N ASN A 110 -5.14 6.83 -9.58
CA ASN A 110 -5.88 7.19 -10.80
C ASN A 110 -7.13 8.05 -10.54
N ALA A 111 -7.50 8.22 -9.27
CA ALA A 111 -8.72 8.90 -8.84
C ALA A 111 -8.50 9.63 -7.52
N LYS A 112 -7.47 10.49 -7.47
CA LYS A 112 -7.09 11.21 -6.24
C LYS A 112 -8.19 12.19 -5.85
N THR A 113 -8.64 12.12 -4.60
CA THR A 113 -9.63 13.06 -4.05
C THR A 113 -8.98 14.38 -3.65
N ASP A 114 -9.78 15.46 -3.54
CA ASP A 114 -9.30 16.74 -3.00
C ASP A 114 -8.68 16.58 -1.60
N ALA A 115 -9.23 15.68 -0.78
CA ALA A 115 -8.74 15.40 0.57
C ALA A 115 -7.36 14.71 0.55
N GLU A 116 -7.17 13.72 -0.32
CA GLU A 116 -5.88 13.05 -0.48
C GLU A 116 -4.82 13.99 -1.05
N LEU A 117 -5.19 14.81 -2.04
CA LEU A 117 -4.28 15.81 -2.62
C LEU A 117 -3.88 16.88 -1.61
N ARG A 118 -4.83 17.42 -0.83
CA ARG A 118 -4.52 18.34 0.28
C ARG A 118 -3.59 17.70 1.29
N THR A 119 -3.87 16.45 1.67
CA THR A 119 -3.04 15.72 2.65
C THR A 119 -1.61 15.53 2.12
N ALA A 120 -1.45 15.18 0.84
CA ALA A 120 -0.13 15.02 0.22
C ALA A 120 0.66 16.34 0.19
N VAL A 121 0.01 17.42 -0.24
CA VAL A 121 0.61 18.77 -0.30
C VAL A 121 0.97 19.27 1.10
N ASP A 122 0.03 19.19 2.04
CA ASP A 122 0.20 19.63 3.44
C ASP A 122 1.29 18.84 4.18
N ALA A 123 1.46 17.56 3.85
CA ALA A 123 2.54 16.73 4.38
C ALA A 123 3.91 17.10 3.79
N GLY A 124 3.96 17.81 2.66
CA GLY A 124 5.18 18.10 1.92
C GLY A 124 5.66 16.90 1.10
N ALA A 125 4.74 16.17 0.46
CA ALA A 125 5.08 15.07 -0.43
C ALA A 125 6.03 15.54 -1.55
N GLY A 126 7.14 14.81 -1.74
CA GLY A 126 8.18 15.18 -2.70
C GLY A 126 7.68 15.32 -4.13
N LEU A 127 6.94 14.32 -4.63
CA LEU A 127 6.37 14.31 -5.98
C LEU A 127 4.91 13.86 -5.95
N ILE A 128 4.06 14.48 -6.78
CA ILE A 128 2.71 13.98 -7.06
C ILE A 128 2.63 13.60 -8.54
N VAL A 129 2.24 12.36 -8.83
CA VAL A 129 2.14 11.84 -10.19
C VAL A 129 0.76 12.13 -10.76
N ILE A 130 0.68 13.03 -11.74
CA ILE A 130 -0.53 13.40 -12.47
C ILE A 130 -0.98 12.21 -13.32
N ASP A 131 -2.19 11.72 -13.08
CA ASP A 131 -2.77 10.60 -13.83
C ASP A 131 -3.75 11.07 -14.92
N ASN A 132 -4.39 12.22 -14.71
CA ASN A 132 -5.39 12.78 -15.61
C ASN A 132 -5.46 14.33 -15.51
N PHE A 133 -6.29 14.99 -16.33
CA PHE A 133 -6.43 16.46 -16.31
C PHE A 133 -7.14 16.99 -15.06
N ASP A 134 -8.02 16.22 -14.42
CA ASP A 134 -8.69 16.63 -13.18
C ASP A 134 -7.70 16.75 -12.03
N ASP A 135 -6.65 15.91 -12.00
CA ASP A 135 -5.55 16.06 -11.04
C ASP A 135 -4.89 17.44 -11.17
N ILE A 136 -4.64 17.91 -12.41
CA ILE A 136 -4.07 19.24 -12.67
C ILE A 136 -5.01 20.33 -12.18
N ASP A 137 -6.30 20.26 -12.55
CA ASP A 137 -7.32 21.24 -12.14
C ASP A 137 -7.43 21.34 -10.60
N ARG A 138 -7.37 20.21 -9.90
CA ARG A 138 -7.47 20.16 -8.44
C ARG A 138 -6.21 20.70 -7.78
N LEU A 139 -5.03 20.27 -8.24
CA LEU A 139 -3.76 20.70 -7.68
C LEU A 139 -3.53 22.20 -7.89
N GLU A 140 -3.87 22.78 -9.05
CA GLU A 140 -3.76 24.23 -9.27
C GLU A 140 -4.65 25.06 -8.32
N ARG A 141 -5.73 24.48 -7.78
CA ARG A 141 -6.56 25.13 -6.74
C ARG A 141 -6.04 24.89 -5.32
N ILE A 142 -5.50 23.70 -5.06
CA ILE A 142 -5.11 23.25 -3.70
C ILE A 142 -3.74 23.81 -3.31
N VAL A 143 -2.77 23.73 -4.22
CA VAL A 143 -1.38 24.07 -3.96
C VAL A 143 -1.26 25.58 -3.78
N THR A 144 -0.77 26.03 -2.61
CA THR A 144 -0.52 27.46 -2.33
C THR A 144 0.84 27.91 -2.83
N ASP A 145 1.86 27.08 -2.63
CA ASP A 145 3.24 27.32 -3.01
C ASP A 145 3.56 26.59 -4.32
N GLU A 146 4.76 26.02 -4.44
CA GLU A 146 5.15 25.21 -5.58
C GLU A 146 5.12 23.72 -5.19
N GLN A 147 4.42 22.89 -5.97
CA GLN A 147 4.42 21.43 -5.82
C GLN A 147 5.10 20.77 -7.02
N PRO A 148 6.17 19.98 -6.82
CA PRO A 148 6.75 19.17 -7.86
C PRO A 148 5.82 18.04 -8.30
N VAL A 149 5.69 17.85 -9.61
CA VAL A 149 4.82 16.83 -10.22
C VAL A 149 5.51 16.07 -11.36
N LEU A 150 5.06 14.82 -11.56
CA LEU A 150 5.37 14.03 -12.75
C LEU A 150 4.09 13.83 -13.57
N VAL A 151 4.20 13.62 -14.88
CA VAL A 151 3.08 13.18 -15.73
C VAL A 151 3.18 11.69 -15.97
N ARG A 152 2.16 10.91 -15.58
CA ARG A 152 2.08 9.49 -15.90
C ARG A 152 1.67 9.26 -17.34
N VAL A 153 2.49 8.48 -18.04
CA VAL A 153 2.36 8.20 -19.47
C VAL A 153 2.00 6.74 -19.69
N THR A 154 1.06 6.53 -20.59
CA THR A 154 0.69 5.21 -21.12
C THR A 154 1.26 5.09 -22.53
N PRO A 155 2.42 4.44 -22.71
CA PRO A 155 3.15 4.44 -23.99
C PRO A 155 2.61 3.45 -25.01
N GLY A 156 1.59 2.65 -24.68
CA GLY A 156 1.04 1.62 -25.56
C GLY A 156 1.94 0.39 -25.74
N ILE A 157 2.91 0.20 -24.84
CA ILE A 157 3.82 -0.96 -24.85
C ILE A 157 3.16 -2.11 -24.09
N ARG A 158 3.14 -3.29 -24.71
CA ARG A 158 2.60 -4.52 -24.12
C ARG A 158 3.74 -5.48 -23.81
N PRO A 159 4.03 -5.77 -22.54
CA PRO A 159 4.80 -6.96 -22.20
C PRO A 159 3.94 -8.20 -22.49
N GLU A 160 4.56 -9.28 -22.95
CA GLU A 160 3.88 -10.58 -23.12
C GLU A 160 3.64 -11.20 -21.74
N THR A 161 2.59 -10.76 -21.05
CA THR A 161 2.17 -11.30 -19.74
C THR A 161 0.75 -11.85 -19.82
N HIS A 162 0.40 -12.81 -18.95
CA HIS A 162 -0.97 -13.31 -18.83
C HIS A 162 -1.99 -12.16 -18.70
N ALA A 163 -3.11 -12.26 -19.43
CA ALA A 163 -4.08 -11.18 -19.63
C ALA A 163 -4.68 -10.57 -18.34
N ALA A 164 -4.61 -11.25 -17.20
CA ALA A 164 -5.13 -10.79 -15.91
C ALA A 164 -4.24 -9.74 -15.21
N VAL A 165 -3.02 -9.47 -15.69
CA VAL A 165 -1.99 -8.67 -14.97
C VAL A 165 -1.52 -7.42 -15.74
N SER A 166 -2.15 -7.09 -16.87
CA SER A 166 -1.71 -6.02 -17.78
C SER A 166 -2.36 -4.66 -17.46
N THR A 167 -1.56 -3.68 -17.00
CA THR A 167 -2.03 -2.34 -16.56
C THR A 167 -1.64 -1.18 -17.50
N GLY A 168 -0.86 -1.41 -18.57
CA GLY A 168 -0.26 -0.39 -19.44
C GLY A 168 -0.90 -0.16 -20.83
N GLN A 169 -2.16 -0.55 -21.05
CA GLN A 169 -2.79 -0.59 -22.39
C GLN A 169 -3.46 0.74 -22.82
N GLU A 170 -3.65 0.95 -24.13
CA GLU A 170 -4.71 1.84 -24.63
C GLU A 170 -6.07 1.28 -24.14
N GLY A 171 -6.81 2.06 -23.37
CA GLY A 171 -7.96 1.59 -22.60
C GLY A 171 -7.66 1.28 -21.12
N SER A 172 -6.41 1.44 -20.68
CA SER A 172 -6.07 1.48 -19.25
C SER A 172 -6.73 2.68 -18.58
N LYS A 173 -7.15 2.51 -17.33
CA LYS A 173 -7.66 3.59 -16.48
C LYS A 173 -6.55 4.51 -15.95
N PHE A 174 -5.29 4.19 -16.22
CA PHE A 174 -4.12 4.86 -15.69
C PHE A 174 -3.44 5.72 -16.73
N GLY A 175 -2.97 6.88 -16.30
CA GLY A 175 -2.11 7.77 -17.06
C GLY A 175 -2.74 8.38 -18.31
N LEU A 176 -1.93 9.17 -18.99
CA LEU A 176 -2.28 9.84 -20.23
C LEU A 176 -1.63 9.15 -21.42
N THR A 177 -2.39 8.97 -22.51
CA THR A 177 -1.80 8.56 -23.81
C THR A 177 -0.73 9.57 -24.24
N LEU A 178 0.21 9.18 -25.11
CA LEU A 178 1.28 10.10 -25.58
C LEU A 178 0.76 11.47 -26.09
N PRO A 179 -0.34 11.56 -26.88
CA PRO A 179 -0.90 12.86 -27.26
C PRO A 179 -1.42 13.68 -26.06
N GLN A 180 -2.13 13.06 -25.13
CA GLN A 180 -2.64 13.73 -23.93
C GLN A 180 -1.50 14.16 -22.99
N ALA A 181 -0.47 13.34 -22.84
CA ALA A 181 0.71 13.67 -22.05
C ALA A 181 1.41 14.92 -22.60
N ARG A 182 1.57 15.06 -23.92
CA ARG A 182 2.10 16.28 -24.55
C ARG A 182 1.26 17.51 -24.21
N GLN A 183 -0.07 17.39 -24.23
CA GLN A 183 -0.97 18.47 -23.84
C GLN A 183 -0.83 18.83 -22.35
N ALA A 184 -0.78 17.85 -21.46
CA ALA A 184 -0.57 18.07 -20.02
C ALA A 184 0.78 18.72 -19.73
N ILE A 185 1.86 18.25 -20.37
CA ILE A 185 3.21 18.83 -20.27
C ILE A 185 3.19 20.31 -20.69
N ALA A 186 2.55 20.63 -21.82
CA ALA A 186 2.45 22.01 -22.29
C ALA A 186 1.69 22.90 -21.28
N ARG A 187 0.61 22.39 -20.68
CA ARG A 187 -0.14 23.10 -19.63
C ARG A 187 0.71 23.32 -18.38
N LEU A 188 1.35 22.27 -17.87
CA LEU A 188 2.13 22.32 -16.62
C LEU A 188 3.34 23.24 -16.73
N ARG A 189 3.99 23.33 -17.90
CA ARG A 189 5.08 24.30 -18.15
C ARG A 189 4.64 25.77 -18.03
N GLY A 190 3.35 26.06 -18.18
CA GLY A 190 2.77 27.38 -17.98
C GLY A 190 2.19 27.60 -16.59
N SER A 191 2.23 26.60 -15.70
CA SER A 191 1.64 26.70 -14.36
C SER A 191 2.53 27.50 -13.42
N GLY A 192 1.94 28.38 -12.61
CA GLY A 192 2.65 29.13 -11.57
C GLY A 192 2.68 28.43 -10.21
N ARG A 193 2.09 27.24 -10.09
CA ARG A 193 1.95 26.47 -8.82
C ARG A 193 2.49 25.05 -8.93
N LEU A 194 2.47 24.45 -10.13
CA LEU A 194 2.92 23.08 -10.34
C LEU A 194 4.23 23.09 -11.12
N ARG A 195 5.30 22.57 -10.51
CA ARG A 195 6.60 22.44 -11.17
C ARG A 195 6.69 21.07 -11.84
N LEU A 196 6.73 21.06 -13.16
CA LEU A 196 6.91 19.83 -13.93
C LEU A 196 8.36 19.34 -13.83
N ASP A 197 8.62 18.40 -12.92
CA ASP A 197 9.94 17.80 -12.73
C ASP A 197 10.19 16.68 -13.74
N GLY A 198 9.13 16.00 -14.21
CA GLY A 198 9.26 15.07 -15.33
C GLY A 198 8.10 14.13 -15.60
N VAL A 199 8.42 12.88 -15.92
CA VAL A 199 7.48 11.88 -16.44
C VAL A 199 7.59 10.56 -15.69
N HIS A 200 6.46 9.86 -15.59
CA HIS A 200 6.33 8.52 -15.01
C HIS A 200 5.82 7.54 -16.06
N VAL A 201 6.31 6.30 -16.04
CA VAL A 201 5.76 5.21 -16.84
C VAL A 201 5.70 3.92 -16.03
N HIS A 202 4.61 3.17 -16.18
CA HIS A 202 4.48 1.82 -15.63
C HIS A 202 3.74 0.94 -16.65
N ILE A 203 4.40 -0.11 -17.13
CA ILE A 203 3.96 -0.89 -18.30
C ILE A 203 3.25 -2.21 -17.96
N GLY A 204 3.22 -2.61 -16.69
CA GLY A 204 2.57 -3.86 -16.27
C GLY A 204 3.13 -4.44 -14.97
N SER A 205 2.62 -5.60 -14.58
CA SER A 205 3.13 -6.40 -13.46
C SER A 205 3.44 -7.81 -13.95
N GLN A 206 4.33 -8.50 -13.22
CA GLN A 206 4.76 -9.87 -13.52
C GLN A 206 5.40 -10.00 -14.91
N ILE A 207 6.22 -8.99 -15.29
CA ILE A 207 6.94 -8.97 -16.56
C ILE A 207 8.20 -9.83 -16.42
N LEU A 208 8.36 -10.80 -17.31
CA LEU A 208 9.45 -11.78 -17.31
C LEU A 208 10.49 -11.52 -18.41
N ASP A 209 10.40 -10.38 -19.12
CA ASP A 209 11.32 -9.95 -20.16
C ASP A 209 11.80 -8.52 -19.90
N THR A 210 13.06 -8.21 -20.24
CA THR A 210 13.63 -6.88 -20.01
C THR A 210 13.32 -5.88 -21.14
N GLU A 211 13.15 -6.37 -22.37
CA GLU A 211 12.95 -5.55 -23.58
C GLU A 211 11.77 -4.54 -23.48
N PRO A 212 10.57 -4.90 -22.94
CA PRO A 212 9.49 -3.94 -22.79
C PRO A 212 9.85 -2.72 -21.94
N PHE A 213 10.72 -2.88 -20.93
CA PHE A 213 11.16 -1.78 -20.08
C PHE A 213 12.05 -0.82 -20.86
N ALA A 214 13.03 -1.32 -21.62
CA ALA A 214 13.90 -0.49 -22.45
C ALA A 214 13.09 0.37 -23.45
N ARG A 215 12.11 -0.24 -24.12
CA ARG A 215 11.18 0.48 -25.02
C ARG A 215 10.36 1.55 -24.29
N ALA A 216 10.00 1.32 -23.03
CA ALA A 216 9.26 2.29 -22.23
C ALA A 216 10.10 3.54 -21.94
N VAL A 217 11.39 3.37 -21.64
CA VAL A 217 12.34 4.48 -21.48
C VAL A 217 12.42 5.30 -22.76
N GLU A 218 12.60 4.66 -23.91
CA GLU A 218 12.67 5.32 -25.22
C GLU A 218 11.39 6.11 -25.54
N ALA A 219 10.22 5.55 -25.21
CA ALA A 219 8.93 6.18 -25.44
C ALA A 219 8.76 7.48 -24.63
N VAL A 220 9.12 7.48 -23.33
CA VAL A 220 9.00 8.68 -22.49
C VAL A 220 10.09 9.72 -22.76
N ALA A 221 11.28 9.29 -23.19
CA ALA A 221 12.33 10.20 -23.66
C ALA A 221 11.86 11.05 -24.86
N GLY A 222 11.02 10.49 -25.73
CA GLY A 222 10.41 11.18 -26.87
C GLY A 222 9.42 12.31 -26.52
N LEU A 223 9.08 12.51 -25.24
CA LEU A 223 8.21 13.60 -24.78
C LEU A 223 8.97 14.89 -24.45
N GLY A 224 10.29 14.81 -24.30
CA GLY A 224 11.17 15.93 -24.01
C GLY A 224 12.22 15.62 -22.95
N THR A 225 12.96 16.67 -22.58
CA THR A 225 13.99 16.64 -21.53
C THR A 225 13.37 17.03 -20.19
N PHE A 226 13.61 16.22 -19.16
CA PHE A 226 13.11 16.42 -17.80
C PHE A 226 14.21 16.19 -16.77
N ALA A 227 14.02 16.70 -15.55
CA ALA A 227 14.94 16.45 -14.44
C ALA A 227 14.76 15.05 -13.85
N VAL A 228 13.53 14.52 -13.89
CA VAL A 228 13.18 13.23 -13.30
C VAL A 228 12.50 12.32 -14.34
N TYR A 229 12.97 11.08 -14.43
CA TYR A 229 12.32 10.02 -15.18
C TYR A 229 12.02 8.86 -14.23
N ASP A 230 10.75 8.68 -13.91
CA ASP A 230 10.30 7.54 -13.12
C ASP A 230 9.86 6.41 -14.05
N LEU A 231 10.64 5.34 -14.05
CA LEU A 231 10.52 4.21 -14.96
C LEU A 231 9.63 3.09 -14.38
N GLY A 232 9.02 3.35 -13.22
CA GLY A 232 8.05 2.48 -12.59
C GLY A 232 8.62 1.13 -12.13
N GLY A 233 7.71 0.23 -11.78
CA GLY A 233 8.00 -1.17 -11.46
C GLY A 233 7.49 -2.15 -12.50
N GLY A 234 7.32 -3.41 -12.08
CA GLY A 234 6.65 -4.44 -12.87
C GLY A 234 7.43 -5.73 -13.05
N LEU A 235 8.71 -5.74 -12.66
CA LEU A 235 9.56 -6.93 -12.67
C LEU A 235 8.87 -8.09 -11.92
N GLY A 236 8.78 -9.23 -12.58
CA GLY A 236 8.15 -10.42 -12.02
C GLY A 236 8.96 -11.08 -10.92
N ALA A 237 8.30 -11.97 -10.17
CA ALA A 237 8.92 -12.87 -9.21
C ALA A 237 8.64 -14.31 -9.61
N ARG A 238 9.45 -15.26 -9.14
CA ARG A 238 9.28 -16.67 -9.47
C ARG A 238 8.26 -17.31 -8.52
N TYR A 239 6.99 -17.48 -8.93
CA TYR A 239 5.97 -18.12 -8.09
C TYR A 239 5.91 -19.63 -8.23
N THR A 240 6.17 -20.10 -9.45
CA THR A 240 6.16 -21.51 -9.84
C THR A 240 7.51 -21.93 -10.39
N TYR A 241 7.71 -23.25 -10.55
CA TYR A 241 8.93 -23.74 -11.18
C TYR A 241 9.07 -23.33 -12.65
N GLU A 242 7.95 -23.01 -13.32
CA GLU A 242 7.84 -22.58 -14.71
C GLU A 242 8.19 -21.10 -14.92
N ASP A 243 8.14 -20.29 -13.86
CA ASP A 243 8.48 -18.87 -13.94
C ASP A 243 10.00 -18.68 -14.03
N HIS A 244 10.43 -17.90 -15.02
CA HIS A 244 11.83 -17.54 -15.27
C HIS A 244 11.98 -16.02 -15.38
N PRO A 245 11.79 -15.24 -14.29
CA PRO A 245 12.04 -13.80 -14.33
C PRO A 245 13.54 -13.50 -14.54
N PRO A 246 13.88 -12.37 -15.18
CA PRO A 246 15.26 -11.93 -15.23
C PRO A 246 15.74 -11.54 -13.83
N SER A 247 17.06 -11.56 -13.62
CA SER A 247 17.61 -11.07 -12.37
C SER A 247 17.37 -9.56 -12.20
N VAL A 248 17.48 -9.08 -10.97
CA VAL A 248 17.41 -7.63 -10.70
C VAL A 248 18.53 -6.91 -11.45
N GLU A 249 19.71 -7.51 -11.55
CA GLU A 249 20.84 -6.99 -12.31
C GLU A 249 20.53 -6.88 -13.81
N GLU A 250 19.98 -7.93 -14.44
CA GLU A 250 19.61 -7.92 -15.86
C GLU A 250 18.53 -6.87 -16.16
N TYR A 251 17.56 -6.73 -15.27
CA TYR A 251 16.54 -5.67 -15.35
C TYR A 251 17.15 -4.27 -15.25
N LEU A 252 18.06 -4.04 -14.30
CA LEU A 252 18.73 -2.77 -14.11
C LEU A 252 19.66 -2.44 -15.29
N ASP A 253 20.41 -3.41 -15.79
CA ASP A 253 21.29 -3.23 -16.95
C ASP A 253 20.49 -2.77 -18.18
N ALA A 254 19.35 -3.43 -18.46
CA ALA A 254 18.48 -3.05 -19.58
C ALA A 254 17.92 -1.62 -19.43
N LEU A 255 17.48 -1.24 -18.22
CA LEU A 255 17.00 0.10 -17.94
C LEU A 255 18.10 1.15 -18.05
N VAL A 256 19.27 0.89 -17.47
CA VAL A 256 20.41 1.82 -17.47
C VAL A 256 20.97 2.01 -18.87
N ASP A 257 21.08 0.94 -19.66
CA ASP A 257 21.58 1.02 -21.04
C ASP A 257 20.60 1.76 -21.96
N ALA A 258 19.28 1.57 -21.76
CA ALA A 258 18.28 2.39 -22.43
C ALA A 258 18.40 3.85 -22.00
N ALA A 259 18.45 4.11 -20.69
CA ALA A 259 18.54 5.44 -20.11
C ALA A 259 19.76 6.22 -20.62
N ARG A 260 20.96 5.62 -20.59
CA ARG A 260 22.20 6.24 -21.09
C ARG A 260 22.14 6.64 -22.56
N ARG A 261 21.33 5.96 -23.36
CA ARG A 261 21.21 6.21 -24.79
C ARG A 261 20.30 7.39 -25.11
N VAL A 262 19.26 7.62 -24.30
CA VAL A 262 18.16 8.53 -24.65
C VAL A 262 17.85 9.60 -23.62
N LEU A 263 18.31 9.46 -22.38
CA LEU A 263 18.07 10.43 -21.30
C LEU A 263 19.28 11.35 -21.11
N PRO A 264 19.08 12.57 -20.56
CA PRO A 264 20.17 13.45 -20.14
C PRO A 264 21.10 12.80 -19.12
N GLU A 265 22.39 13.13 -19.16
CA GLU A 265 23.39 12.58 -18.22
C GLU A 265 23.11 12.96 -16.75
N ASP A 266 22.48 14.10 -16.51
CA ASP A 266 22.12 14.62 -15.19
C ASP A 266 20.68 14.27 -14.76
N ALA A 267 19.98 13.44 -15.54
CA ALA A 267 18.63 13.01 -15.21
C ALA A 267 18.60 12.13 -13.96
N HIS A 268 17.68 12.44 -13.04
CA HIS A 268 17.39 11.60 -11.89
C HIS A 268 16.42 10.49 -12.30
N VAL A 269 16.87 9.23 -12.20
CA VAL A 269 16.05 8.06 -12.53
C VAL A 269 15.45 7.48 -11.25
N ILE A 270 14.14 7.25 -11.27
CA ILE A 270 13.39 6.54 -10.22
C ILE A 270 12.93 5.19 -10.81
N ILE A 271 12.95 4.15 -9.97
CA ILE A 271 12.37 2.83 -10.26
C ILE A 271 11.51 2.41 -9.06
N GLU A 272 10.43 1.66 -9.31
CA GLU A 272 9.41 1.35 -8.30
C GLU A 272 9.22 -0.17 -8.11
N PRO A 273 10.28 -0.95 -7.80
CA PRO A 273 10.15 -2.39 -7.63
C PRO A 273 9.39 -2.71 -6.33
N GLY A 274 8.28 -3.42 -6.46
CA GLY A 274 7.49 -3.93 -5.33
C GLY A 274 7.64 -5.44 -5.21
N ARG A 275 6.95 -6.16 -6.10
CA ARG A 275 6.89 -7.63 -6.13
C ARG A 275 8.27 -8.29 -6.10
N SER A 276 9.16 -7.90 -7.02
CA SER A 276 10.51 -8.47 -7.14
C SER A 276 11.38 -8.26 -5.89
N MET A 277 11.08 -7.27 -5.05
CA MET A 277 11.85 -7.00 -3.83
C MET A 277 11.38 -7.83 -2.63
N VAL A 278 10.07 -8.01 -2.49
CA VAL A 278 9.49 -8.53 -1.24
C VAL A 278 8.83 -9.89 -1.38
N ALA A 279 8.44 -10.31 -2.59
CA ALA A 279 7.65 -11.54 -2.76
C ALA A 279 8.35 -12.78 -2.18
N GLU A 280 9.62 -12.98 -2.54
CA GLU A 280 10.42 -14.13 -2.10
C GLU A 280 10.82 -14.08 -0.62
N SER A 281 10.71 -12.93 0.03
CA SER A 281 10.97 -12.79 1.48
C SER A 281 9.86 -13.37 2.37
N GLY A 282 8.68 -13.66 1.79
CA GLY A 282 7.51 -14.14 2.51
C GLY A 282 7.19 -15.62 2.25
N VAL A 283 6.86 -16.32 3.33
CA VAL A 283 6.28 -17.67 3.31
C VAL A 283 5.05 -17.68 4.21
N THR A 284 3.93 -18.18 3.70
CA THR A 284 2.74 -18.41 4.51
C THR A 284 2.73 -19.86 4.97
N LEU A 285 2.57 -20.05 6.29
CA LEU A 285 2.43 -21.36 6.89
C LEU A 285 0.96 -21.60 7.24
N TYR A 286 0.44 -22.72 6.78
CA TYR A 286 -0.88 -23.20 7.13
C TYR A 286 -0.84 -24.52 7.87
N ARG A 287 -1.83 -24.79 8.72
CA ARG A 287 -2.03 -26.09 9.32
C ARG A 287 -3.07 -26.87 8.53
N VAL A 288 -2.76 -28.12 8.18
CA VAL A 288 -3.72 -29.04 7.57
C VAL A 288 -4.84 -29.32 8.56
N ALA A 289 -6.07 -28.98 8.19
CA ALA A 289 -7.26 -29.24 8.98
C ALA A 289 -7.86 -30.61 8.64
N THR A 290 -7.95 -30.94 7.35
CA THR A 290 -8.50 -32.23 6.90
C THR A 290 -7.91 -32.65 5.56
N VAL A 291 -7.87 -33.97 5.34
CA VAL A 291 -7.43 -34.59 4.09
C VAL A 291 -8.55 -35.51 3.61
N LYS A 292 -9.20 -35.14 2.50
CA LYS A 292 -10.17 -35.99 1.82
C LYS A 292 -9.44 -36.79 0.75
N ARG A 293 -9.32 -38.10 0.97
CA ARG A 293 -8.73 -39.03 0.00
C ARG A 293 -9.72 -39.29 -1.13
N GLY A 294 -9.21 -39.38 -2.36
CA GLY A 294 -10.00 -39.58 -3.58
C GLY A 294 -9.19 -39.20 -4.82
N GLU A 295 -9.85 -39.24 -5.97
CA GLU A 295 -9.30 -38.77 -7.25
C GLU A 295 -10.23 -37.67 -7.80
N PRO A 296 -9.91 -36.37 -7.58
CA PRO A 296 -8.71 -35.85 -6.92
C PRO A 296 -8.79 -35.86 -5.38
N ALA A 297 -7.61 -35.87 -4.73
CA ALA A 297 -7.50 -35.69 -3.28
C ALA A 297 -7.54 -34.20 -2.92
N PHE A 298 -8.12 -33.87 -1.76
CA PHE A 298 -8.19 -32.49 -1.25
C PHE A 298 -7.50 -32.38 0.10
N VAL A 299 -6.63 -31.38 0.24
CA VAL A 299 -5.95 -31.02 1.48
C VAL A 299 -6.44 -29.64 1.89
N ALA A 300 -7.30 -29.58 2.91
CA ALA A 300 -7.85 -28.33 3.38
C ALA A 300 -7.05 -27.78 4.57
N VAL A 301 -6.75 -26.49 4.56
CA VAL A 301 -5.93 -25.83 5.57
C VAL A 301 -6.69 -24.77 6.38
N ASP A 302 -6.08 -24.23 7.43
CA ASP A 302 -6.70 -23.29 8.38
C ASP A 302 -6.75 -21.81 7.91
N GLY A 303 -6.34 -21.54 6.67
CA GLY A 303 -6.47 -20.26 5.97
C GLY A 303 -7.28 -20.40 4.66
N GLY A 304 -6.96 -19.58 3.67
CA GLY A 304 -7.59 -19.61 2.34
C GLY A 304 -7.61 -18.24 1.67
N MET A 305 -8.63 -17.99 0.84
CA MET A 305 -8.84 -16.75 0.10
C MET A 305 -8.95 -15.49 0.97
N ALA A 306 -9.20 -15.64 2.28
CA ALA A 306 -9.20 -14.52 3.20
C ALA A 306 -7.79 -13.98 3.50
N ASP A 307 -6.76 -14.82 3.46
CA ASP A 307 -5.37 -14.41 3.66
C ASP A 307 -4.55 -14.41 2.37
N ASN A 308 -4.95 -15.17 1.36
CA ASN A 308 -4.37 -15.14 0.01
C ASN A 308 -5.44 -15.06 -1.07
N LEU A 309 -5.92 -13.84 -1.33
CA LEU A 309 -6.95 -13.58 -2.34
C LEU A 309 -6.40 -13.64 -3.78
N GLU A 310 -5.08 -13.61 -3.98
CA GLU A 310 -4.45 -13.54 -5.31
C GLU A 310 -4.83 -14.73 -6.20
N VAL A 311 -5.01 -15.91 -5.61
CA VAL A 311 -5.38 -17.12 -6.36
C VAL A 311 -6.76 -16.96 -6.99
N ALA A 312 -7.76 -16.53 -6.20
CA ALA A 312 -9.12 -16.34 -6.69
C ALA A 312 -9.27 -15.09 -7.57
N LEU A 313 -8.51 -14.02 -7.28
CA LEU A 313 -8.65 -12.73 -7.95
C LEU A 313 -7.88 -12.66 -9.27
N TYR A 314 -6.68 -13.24 -9.32
CA TYR A 314 -5.78 -13.13 -10.47
C TYR A 314 -5.49 -14.48 -11.14
N GLY A 315 -5.89 -15.60 -10.52
CA GLY A 315 -5.45 -16.92 -10.95
C GLY A 315 -3.97 -17.16 -10.66
N GLN A 316 -3.37 -16.42 -9.72
CA GLN A 316 -1.96 -16.58 -9.36
C GLN A 316 -1.74 -18.00 -8.82
N ARG A 317 -0.84 -18.74 -9.46
CA ARG A 317 -0.44 -20.07 -8.99
C ARG A 317 0.70 -19.92 -7.99
N PHE A 318 0.68 -20.75 -6.96
CA PHE A 318 1.75 -20.88 -5.97
C PHE A 318 2.16 -22.34 -5.85
N GLU A 319 3.44 -22.57 -5.60
CA GLU A 319 3.90 -23.88 -5.12
C GLU A 319 3.54 -24.08 -3.64
N ALA A 320 3.49 -25.34 -3.20
CA ALA A 320 3.34 -25.66 -1.79
C ALA A 320 4.08 -26.93 -1.43
N THR A 321 4.48 -27.06 -0.17
CA THR A 321 5.09 -28.29 0.33
C THR A 321 4.77 -28.51 1.79
N VAL A 322 4.87 -29.76 2.25
CA VAL A 322 4.82 -30.05 3.68
C VAL A 322 6.13 -29.55 4.31
N ALA A 323 6.07 -28.61 5.24
CA ALA A 323 7.24 -27.86 5.73
C ALA A 323 8.35 -28.76 6.30
N THR A 324 7.98 -29.90 6.90
CA THR A 324 8.93 -30.88 7.48
C THR A 324 9.36 -31.97 6.50
N ARG A 325 8.78 -32.01 5.29
CA ARG A 325 8.93 -33.08 4.29
C ARG A 325 8.91 -32.50 2.88
N VAL A 326 9.90 -31.67 2.58
CA VAL A 326 9.99 -30.94 1.31
C VAL A 326 10.08 -31.89 0.11
N GLY A 327 9.30 -31.56 -0.93
CA GLY A 327 9.39 -32.11 -2.27
C GLY A 327 8.38 -33.23 -2.60
N GLY A 328 7.77 -33.12 -3.78
CA GLY A 328 6.97 -34.17 -4.43
C GLY A 328 5.80 -34.70 -3.62
N GLY A 329 5.33 -35.89 -4.00
CA GLY A 329 4.15 -36.56 -3.46
C GLY A 329 3.09 -36.77 -4.52
N ASP A 330 1.94 -37.29 -4.10
CA ASP A 330 0.80 -37.46 -5.00
C ASP A 330 0.12 -36.11 -5.25
N PRO A 331 -0.32 -35.82 -6.49
CA PRO A 331 -1.04 -34.59 -6.79
C PRO A 331 -2.33 -34.48 -5.96
N CYS A 332 -2.58 -33.29 -5.42
CA CYS A 332 -3.81 -32.98 -4.70
C CYS A 332 -4.20 -31.50 -4.88
N HIS A 333 -5.43 -31.15 -4.56
CA HIS A 333 -5.86 -29.76 -4.49
C HIS A 333 -5.68 -29.25 -3.07
N LEU A 334 -4.79 -28.26 -2.91
CA LEU A 334 -4.65 -27.48 -1.69
C LEU A 334 -5.74 -26.40 -1.67
N VAL A 335 -6.62 -26.46 -0.69
CA VAL A 335 -7.80 -25.59 -0.57
C VAL A 335 -7.86 -24.94 0.79
N GLY A 336 -8.54 -23.79 0.88
CA GLY A 336 -8.82 -23.16 2.15
C GLY A 336 -10.02 -23.78 2.87
N ARG A 337 -10.45 -23.13 3.95
CA ARG A 337 -11.57 -23.57 4.80
C ARG A 337 -12.90 -22.85 4.56
N HIS A 338 -12.95 -21.88 3.67
CA HIS A 338 -14.12 -21.06 3.44
C HIS A 338 -15.19 -21.82 2.66
N CYS A 339 -16.45 -21.44 2.88
CA CYS A 339 -17.61 -22.07 2.24
C CYS A 339 -17.84 -21.54 0.81
N GLU A 340 -16.77 -21.42 0.02
CA GLU A 340 -16.79 -20.95 -1.36
C GLU A 340 -16.02 -21.94 -2.23
N SER A 341 -16.57 -22.34 -3.37
CA SER A 341 -15.89 -23.32 -4.24
C SER A 341 -14.60 -22.77 -4.85
N GLY A 342 -14.51 -21.43 -4.97
CA GLY A 342 -13.32 -20.70 -5.40
C GLY A 342 -12.23 -20.58 -4.33
N ASP A 343 -12.42 -21.10 -3.10
CA ASP A 343 -11.40 -21.08 -2.05
C ASP A 343 -10.31 -22.14 -2.27
N THR A 344 -9.58 -21.97 -3.37
CA THR A 344 -8.45 -22.80 -3.77
C THR A 344 -7.15 -22.02 -3.57
N LEU A 345 -6.11 -22.69 -3.08
CA LEU A 345 -4.77 -22.11 -2.92
C LEU A 345 -3.81 -22.60 -3.99
N SER A 346 -3.80 -23.91 -4.27
CA SER A 346 -2.96 -24.48 -5.33
C SER A 346 -3.56 -25.78 -5.87
N PRO A 347 -4.07 -25.79 -7.11
CA PRO A 347 -4.57 -27.01 -7.74
C PRO A 347 -3.42 -27.89 -8.23
N ASP A 348 -3.60 -29.21 -8.11
CA ASP A 348 -2.68 -30.24 -8.60
C ASP A 348 -1.24 -30.13 -8.04
N VAL A 349 -1.13 -29.67 -6.80
CA VAL A 349 0.16 -29.52 -6.11
C VAL A 349 0.60 -30.87 -5.52
N PRO A 350 1.84 -31.33 -5.77
CA PRO A 350 2.33 -32.58 -5.21
C PRO A 350 2.70 -32.39 -3.73
N LEU A 351 2.02 -33.11 -2.83
CA LEU A 351 2.30 -33.08 -1.39
C LEU A 351 2.64 -34.48 -0.86
N ARG A 352 3.76 -34.59 -0.14
CA ARG A 352 4.26 -35.86 0.40
C ARG A 352 3.56 -36.26 1.69
N ASP A 353 2.58 -37.17 1.56
CA ASP A 353 1.80 -37.76 2.66
C ASP A 353 1.28 -36.69 3.65
N PRO A 354 0.44 -35.75 3.18
CA PRO A 354 -0.13 -34.72 4.03
C PRO A 354 -1.13 -35.33 5.02
N ARG A 355 -1.06 -34.90 6.28
CA ARG A 355 -1.90 -35.38 7.38
C ARG A 355 -2.46 -34.21 8.18
N PRO A 356 -3.65 -34.33 8.78
CA PRO A 356 -4.15 -33.33 9.72
C PRO A 356 -3.12 -32.99 10.80
N GLY A 357 -2.90 -31.69 11.03
CA GLY A 357 -1.91 -31.17 11.96
C GLY A 357 -0.56 -30.80 11.33
N ASP A 358 -0.23 -31.33 10.15
CA ASP A 358 0.97 -30.93 9.41
C ASP A 358 0.97 -29.45 9.05
N LEU A 359 2.16 -28.90 8.84
CA LEU A 359 2.34 -27.55 8.30
C LEU A 359 2.58 -27.60 6.80
N ILE A 360 1.80 -26.84 6.05
CA ILE A 360 2.03 -26.55 4.63
C ILE A 360 2.71 -25.19 4.53
N ALA A 361 3.82 -25.14 3.79
CA ALA A 361 4.52 -23.92 3.45
C ALA A 361 4.19 -23.51 2.01
N VAL A 362 3.73 -22.27 1.84
CA VAL A 362 3.48 -21.63 0.55
C VAL A 362 4.46 -20.45 0.41
N PRO A 363 5.54 -20.60 -0.36
CA PRO A 363 6.54 -19.55 -0.54
C PRO A 363 6.02 -18.42 -1.44
N VAL A 364 6.82 -17.36 -1.56
CA VAL A 364 6.58 -16.24 -2.51
C VAL A 364 5.33 -15.41 -2.17
N THR A 365 4.96 -15.37 -0.89
CA THR A 365 3.74 -14.70 -0.36
C THR A 365 4.03 -13.34 0.28
N GLY A 366 5.25 -12.81 0.09
CA GLY A 366 5.64 -11.52 0.68
C GLY A 366 5.05 -10.30 -0.01
N ALA A 367 4.54 -10.43 -1.23
CA ALA A 367 3.93 -9.35 -2.01
C ALA A 367 2.43 -9.60 -2.17
N TYR A 368 1.61 -8.57 -1.94
CA TYR A 368 0.16 -8.51 -2.14
C TYR A 368 -0.70 -9.49 -1.31
N THR A 369 -0.20 -10.65 -0.91
CA THR A 369 -0.94 -11.64 -0.10
C THR A 369 -1.50 -11.01 1.19
N TYR A 370 -0.64 -10.50 2.08
CA TYR A 370 -1.09 -9.87 3.33
C TYR A 370 -1.90 -8.59 3.11
N SER A 371 -1.52 -7.77 2.11
CA SER A 371 -2.19 -6.51 1.78
C SER A 371 -3.62 -6.74 1.29
N LEU A 372 -3.86 -7.81 0.53
CA LEU A 372 -5.17 -8.25 0.03
C LEU A 372 -5.94 -9.12 1.04
N GLY A 373 -5.35 -9.37 2.21
CA GLY A 373 -6.03 -10.04 3.32
C GLY A 373 -7.36 -9.35 3.65
N ASN A 374 -8.36 -10.13 4.02
CA ASN A 374 -9.72 -9.70 4.29
C ASN A 374 -10.34 -10.57 5.38
N ASN A 375 -11.53 -10.17 5.85
CA ASN A 375 -12.23 -10.84 6.94
C ASN A 375 -13.40 -11.71 6.45
N TYR A 376 -13.33 -12.25 5.22
CA TYR A 376 -14.38 -13.09 4.67
C TYR A 376 -14.71 -14.25 5.61
N SER A 377 -16.01 -14.47 5.83
CA SER A 377 -16.52 -15.43 6.83
C SER A 377 -16.01 -15.21 8.27
N GLY A 378 -15.64 -13.98 8.63
CA GLY A 378 -15.09 -13.65 9.95
C GLY A 378 -13.66 -14.16 10.15
N ALA A 379 -12.90 -14.39 9.07
CA ALA A 379 -11.48 -14.68 9.15
C ALA A 379 -10.74 -13.58 9.91
N LEU A 380 -9.71 -13.98 10.66
CA LEU A 380 -8.82 -13.08 11.38
C LEU A 380 -7.53 -13.00 10.60
N ARG A 381 -7.07 -11.80 10.23
CA ARG A 381 -5.78 -11.65 9.52
C ARG A 381 -4.66 -12.32 10.32
N PRO A 382 -3.78 -13.08 9.64
CA PRO A 382 -2.71 -13.82 10.30
C PRO A 382 -1.67 -12.86 10.92
N PRO A 383 -0.87 -13.32 11.90
CA PRO A 383 0.27 -12.55 12.36
C PRO A 383 1.37 -12.53 11.27
N VAL A 384 2.21 -11.49 11.30
CA VAL A 384 3.45 -11.43 10.53
C VAL A 384 4.62 -11.60 11.49
N VAL A 385 5.54 -12.51 11.18
CA VAL A 385 6.71 -12.83 11.99
C VAL A 385 7.95 -12.67 11.12
N PHE A 386 8.92 -11.89 11.60
CA PHE A 386 10.23 -11.78 10.99
C PHE A 386 11.17 -12.78 11.63
N CYS A 387 11.93 -13.49 10.80
CA CYS A 387 12.91 -14.47 11.21
C CYS A 387 14.29 -14.04 10.70
N GLN A 388 15.25 -13.89 11.60
CA GLN A 388 16.62 -13.50 11.25
C GLN A 388 17.59 -14.15 12.25
N ASP A 389 18.70 -14.70 11.76
CA ASP A 389 19.79 -15.24 12.58
C ASP A 389 19.34 -16.26 13.66
N GLY A 390 18.31 -17.06 13.34
CA GLY A 390 17.72 -18.05 14.25
C GLY A 390 16.71 -17.49 15.26
N GLU A 391 16.48 -16.17 15.27
CA GLU A 391 15.49 -15.51 16.11
C GLU A 391 14.21 -15.21 15.34
N ALA A 392 13.06 -15.27 16.04
CA ALA A 392 11.75 -14.97 15.49
C ALA A 392 11.06 -13.87 16.31
N ARG A 393 10.53 -12.85 15.63
CA ARG A 393 9.84 -11.71 16.25
C ARG A 393 8.53 -11.42 15.54
N ALA A 394 7.43 -11.44 16.28
CA ALA A 394 6.14 -10.96 15.77
C ALA A 394 6.22 -9.44 15.52
N VAL A 395 5.91 -9.02 14.29
CA VAL A 395 5.89 -7.61 13.89
C VAL A 395 4.46 -7.10 13.66
N VAL A 396 3.55 -8.01 13.34
CA VAL A 396 2.11 -7.77 13.37
C VAL A 396 1.44 -8.92 14.11
N ARG A 397 0.63 -8.62 15.13
CA ARG A 397 -0.14 -9.65 15.84
C ARG A 397 -1.33 -10.12 15.01
N ARG A 398 -1.79 -11.34 15.26
CA ARG A 398 -3.05 -11.84 14.71
C ARG A 398 -4.21 -10.92 15.12
N GLU A 399 -5.16 -10.74 14.23
CA GLU A 399 -6.44 -10.14 14.60
C GLU A 399 -7.20 -11.02 15.61
N THR A 400 -8.11 -10.40 16.32
CA THR A 400 -9.05 -11.01 17.26
C THR A 400 -10.46 -10.66 16.82
N TYR A 401 -11.49 -11.39 17.27
CA TYR A 401 -12.88 -10.97 17.02
C TYR A 401 -13.18 -9.58 17.57
N GLY A 402 -12.49 -9.17 18.64
CA GLY A 402 -12.56 -7.80 19.13
C GLY A 402 -12.08 -6.78 18.12
N ASP A 403 -11.10 -7.09 17.27
CA ASP A 403 -10.68 -6.22 16.17
C ASP A 403 -11.78 -6.04 15.13
N LEU A 404 -12.53 -7.11 14.80
CA LEU A 404 -13.61 -7.06 13.81
C LEU A 404 -14.80 -6.22 14.29
N LEU A 405 -15.17 -6.36 15.56
CA LEU A 405 -16.32 -5.68 16.17
C LEU A 405 -16.06 -4.20 16.51
N ARG A 406 -14.86 -3.68 16.28
CA ARG A 406 -14.47 -2.30 16.67
C ARG A 406 -15.21 -1.18 15.96
N ARG A 407 -15.93 -1.50 14.87
CA ARG A 407 -16.71 -0.53 14.09
C ARG A 407 -18.21 -0.64 14.32
N ASP A 408 -18.65 -1.66 15.07
CA ASP A 408 -20.07 -1.88 15.34
C ASP A 408 -20.58 -0.81 16.31
N LEU A 409 -21.69 -0.18 15.93
CA LEU A 409 -22.45 0.72 16.79
C LEU A 409 -23.47 -0.11 17.58
N ARG A 410 -23.58 0.14 18.88
CA ARG A 410 -24.53 -0.53 19.78
C ARG A 410 -25.73 0.34 20.09
#